data_AF-A0A392QUN6-F1
#
_entry.id   AF-A0A392QUN6-F1
#
_cell.length_a   1.000
_cell.length_b   1.000
_cell.length_c   1.000
_cell.angle_alpha   90.00
_cell.angle_beta   90.00
_cell.angle_gamma   90.00
#
_symmetry.space_group_name_H-M   'P 1'
#
loop_
_entity.id
_entity.type
_entity.pdbx_description
1 polymer ?
#
loop_
_entity_poly.entity_id
_entity_poly.type
_entity_poly.pdbx_seq_one_letter_code
_entity_poly.pdbx_strand_id
1 'polypeptide(L)'
;MSSSVANPNFDGKGSYLIFNVGDAILISDLNSQDKDPIKSIHFSNSNPVCHAFDQDAKDGHDLLIGLFSGDVYSVSLRQQLQDVGKKIVGAHHYNKD
;
A
#
# COMPACT_ATOMS: atom_id res chain seq x y z
N MET A 1 2.05 -34.56 10.20
CA MET A 1 1.20 -33.50 9.62
C MET A 1 1.45 -32.23 10.39
N SER A 2 1.98 -31.19 9.77
CA SER A 2 1.83 -29.82 10.25
C SER A 2 1.93 -28.91 9.03
N SER A 3 0.79 -28.70 8.39
CA SER A 3 0.61 -27.57 7.49
C SER A 3 0.49 -26.35 8.39
N SER A 4 1.61 -25.65 8.61
CA SER A 4 1.58 -24.28 9.09
C SER A 4 1.00 -23.43 7.95
N VAL A 5 -0.33 -23.44 7.84
CA VAL A 5 -1.06 -22.49 7.03
C VAL A 5 -0.85 -21.15 7.73
N ALA A 6 0.17 -20.41 7.31
CA ALA A 6 0.25 -19.00 7.62
C ALA A 6 -1.01 -18.41 7.01
N ASN A 7 -2.00 -18.07 7.84
CA ASN A 7 -3.23 -17.44 7.39
C ASN A 7 -2.81 -16.12 6.71
N PRO A 8 -2.93 -16.00 5.38
CA PRO A 8 -2.68 -14.73 4.74
C PRO A 8 -3.76 -13.76 5.23
N ASN A 9 -3.37 -12.53 5.58
CA ASN A 9 -4.25 -11.52 6.16
C ASN A 9 -5.25 -10.92 5.14
N PHE A 10 -5.98 -11.76 4.39
CA PHE A 10 -6.90 -11.36 3.32
C PHE A 10 -8.14 -10.58 3.81
N ASP A 11 -8.38 -10.51 5.13
CA ASP A 11 -9.48 -9.74 5.72
C ASP A 11 -9.09 -8.28 6.05
N GLY A 12 -7.87 -7.86 5.71
CA GLY A 12 -7.34 -6.53 6.02
C GLY A 12 -6.95 -6.35 7.50
N LYS A 13 -6.91 -7.43 8.29
CA LYS A 13 -6.39 -7.44 9.66
C LYS A 13 -5.05 -8.15 9.65
N GLY A 14 -3.96 -7.39 9.80
CA GLY A 14 -2.63 -7.95 9.74
C GLY A 14 -1.55 -6.88 9.85
N SER A 15 -0.30 -7.34 9.98
CA SER A 15 0.88 -6.48 9.87
C SER A 15 1.43 -6.58 8.46
N TYR A 16 1.64 -5.43 7.82
CA TYR A 16 2.11 -5.35 6.44
C TYR A 16 3.45 -4.63 6.38
N LEU A 17 4.28 -5.03 5.42
CA LEU A 17 5.45 -4.27 5.02
C LEU A 17 5.09 -3.43 3.79
N ILE A 18 5.25 -2.12 3.90
CA ILE A 18 5.04 -1.16 2.80
C ILE A 18 6.42 -0.61 2.43
N PHE A 19 6.78 -0.63 1.15
CA PHE A 19 8.06 -0.15 0.67
C PHE A 19 7.97 0.35 -0.78
N ASN A 20 8.79 1.32 -1.14
CA ASN A 20 8.87 1.85 -2.51
C ASN A 20 10.02 1.22 -3.28
N VAL A 21 9.79 0.90 -4.56
CA VAL A 21 10.82 0.45 -5.52
C VAL A 21 10.52 1.06 -6.88
N GLY A 22 11.44 1.87 -7.40
CA GLY A 22 11.29 2.51 -8.71
C GLY A 22 10.02 3.37 -8.78
N ASP A 23 9.11 3.00 -9.66
CA ASP A 23 7.83 3.68 -9.93
C ASP A 23 6.66 3.13 -9.10
N ALA A 24 6.90 2.23 -8.14
CA ALA A 24 5.84 1.54 -7.43
C ALA A 24 5.94 1.58 -5.90
N ILE A 25 4.78 1.54 -5.24
CA ILE A 25 4.62 1.13 -3.84
C ILE A 25 4.24 -0.35 -3.83
N LEU A 26 5.00 -1.14 -3.09
CA LEU A 26 4.80 -2.56 -2.89
C LEU A 26 4.30 -2.80 -1.46
N ILE A 27 3.35 -3.71 -1.32
CA ILE A 27 2.80 -4.12 -0.03
C ILE A 27 2.93 -5.63 0.06
N SER A 28 3.57 -6.13 1.12
CA SER A 28 3.71 -7.55 1.42
C SER A 28 3.14 -7.87 2.80
N ASP A 29 2.70 -9.10 3.00
CA ASP A 29 2.41 -9.60 4.35
C ASP A 29 3.72 -9.72 5.13
N LEU A 30 3.80 -9.10 6.32
CA LEU A 30 5.01 -9.09 7.13
C LEU A 30 5.40 -10.51 7.59
N ASN A 31 4.40 -11.33 7.90
CA ASN A 31 4.56 -12.63 8.54
C ASN A 31 4.67 -13.78 7.53
N SER A 32 4.36 -13.55 6.26
CA SER A 32 4.50 -14.56 5.20
C SER A 32 5.96 -14.99 5.03
N GLN A 33 6.21 -16.28 4.82
CA GLN A 33 7.54 -16.78 4.44
C GLN A 33 7.85 -16.44 2.97
N ASP A 34 6.82 -16.49 2.13
CA ASP A 34 6.88 -15.96 0.77
C ASP A 34 6.88 -14.43 0.85
N LYS A 35 7.94 -13.81 0.34
CA LYS A 35 8.15 -12.35 0.41
C LYS A 35 7.66 -11.62 -0.82
N ASP A 36 6.95 -12.31 -1.72
CA ASP A 36 6.33 -11.69 -2.87
C ASP A 36 5.29 -10.63 -2.44
N PRO A 37 5.26 -9.45 -3.10
CA PRO A 37 4.24 -8.43 -2.84
C PRO A 37 2.84 -8.95 -3.11
N ILE A 38 1.93 -8.73 -2.16
CA ILE A 38 0.50 -9.03 -2.32
C ILE A 38 -0.22 -7.92 -3.10
N LYS A 39 0.36 -6.71 -3.16
CA LYS A 39 -0.13 -5.58 -3.95
C LYS A 39 1.04 -4.75 -4.47
N SER A 40 0.86 -4.21 -5.67
CA SER A 40 1.80 -3.28 -6.30
C SER A 40 1.04 -2.11 -6.92
N ILE A 41 1.28 -0.91 -6.46
CA ILE A 41 0.64 0.33 -6.91
C ILE A 41 1.67 1.10 -7.74
N HIS A 42 1.42 1.25 -9.04
CA HIS A 42 2.35 1.89 -9.97
C HIS A 42 1.96 3.34 -10.24
N PHE A 43 2.97 4.22 -10.29
CA PHE A 43 2.85 5.64 -10.57
C PHE A 43 3.56 5.97 -11.89
N SER A 44 2.80 6.36 -12.93
CA SER A 44 3.36 6.60 -14.26
C SER A 44 4.11 7.92 -14.41
N ASN A 45 3.85 8.88 -13.53
CA ASN A 45 4.25 10.28 -13.74
C ASN A 45 5.44 10.70 -12.87
N SER A 46 5.63 10.04 -11.72
CA SER A 46 6.67 10.38 -10.76
C SER A 46 6.86 9.23 -9.77
N ASN A 47 8.09 9.03 -9.31
CA ASN A 47 8.43 7.91 -8.43
C ASN A 47 8.04 8.20 -6.98
N PRO A 48 7.52 7.22 -6.23
CA PRO A 48 7.31 7.34 -4.79
C PRO A 48 8.65 7.41 -4.04
N VAL A 49 8.76 8.37 -3.13
CA VAL A 49 9.99 8.63 -2.36
C VAL A 49 9.81 8.43 -0.86
N CYS A 50 8.59 8.55 -0.34
CA CYS A 50 8.28 8.33 1.06
C CYS A 50 6.82 7.89 1.24
N HIS A 51 6.52 7.32 2.41
CA HIS A 51 5.17 6.93 2.80
C HIS A 51 5.06 6.89 4.33
N ALA A 52 3.83 7.02 4.83
CA ALA A 52 3.51 6.94 6.25
C ALA A 52 2.12 6.33 6.43
N PHE A 53 1.96 5.49 7.46
CA PHE A 53 0.70 4.86 7.82
C PHE A 53 0.22 5.37 9.17
N ASP A 54 -1.07 5.71 9.27
CA ASP A 54 -1.76 6.13 10.49
C ASP A 54 -2.91 5.15 10.80
N GLN A 55 -2.73 4.33 11.82
CA GLN A 55 -3.75 3.35 12.23
C GLN A 55 -5.00 3.97 12.86
N ASP A 56 -4.91 5.23 13.32
CA ASP A 56 -5.98 5.91 14.05
C ASP A 56 -6.85 6.77 13.12
N ALA A 57 -6.53 6.84 11.83
CA ALA A 57 -7.31 7.54 10.82
C ALA A 57 -8.72 6.94 10.68
N LYS A 58 -9.75 7.79 10.82
CA LYS A 58 -11.17 7.37 10.87
C LYS A 58 -11.92 7.56 9.55
N ASP A 59 -11.35 8.31 8.63
CA ASP A 59 -11.93 8.68 7.35
C ASP A 59 -11.53 7.74 6.21
N GLY A 60 -10.70 6.72 6.49
CA GLY A 60 -10.18 5.80 5.49
C GLY A 60 -8.98 6.37 4.71
N HIS A 61 -8.35 7.43 5.19
CA HIS A 61 -7.15 8.00 4.59
C HIS A 61 -5.93 7.71 5.48
N ASP A 62 -5.69 6.42 5.67
CA ASP A 62 -4.73 5.86 6.62
C ASP A 62 -3.30 5.67 6.04
N LEU A 63 -3.11 5.82 4.74
CA LEU A 63 -1.80 5.70 4.07
C LEU A 63 -1.50 6.92 3.20
N LEU A 64 -0.42 7.62 3.54
CA LEU A 64 0.16 8.72 2.77
C LEU A 64 1.31 8.20 1.91
N ILE A 65 1.37 8.68 0.66
CA ILE A 65 2.43 8.37 -0.31
C ILE A 65 2.91 9.69 -0.92
N GLY A 66 4.17 10.04 -0.68
CA GLY A 66 4.80 11.21 -1.28
C GLY A 66 5.58 10.82 -2.54
N LEU A 67 5.38 11.58 -3.62
CA LEU A 67 6.10 11.41 -4.88
C LEU A 67 7.24 12.43 -5.01
N PHE A 68 8.22 12.12 -5.86
CA PHE A 68 9.36 13.00 -6.15
C PHE A 68 8.95 14.37 -6.72
N SER A 69 7.77 14.46 -7.36
CA SER A 69 7.25 15.71 -7.91
C SER A 69 6.76 16.70 -6.84
N GLY A 70 6.63 16.25 -5.59
CA GLY A 70 5.97 16.99 -4.51
C GLY A 70 4.49 16.61 -4.35
N ASP A 71 3.91 15.86 -5.29
CA ASP A 71 2.55 15.32 -5.19
C ASP A 71 2.45 14.40 -3.97
N VAL A 72 1.30 14.46 -3.30
CA VAL A 72 0.98 13.56 -2.19
C VAL A 72 -0.35 12.88 -2.46
N TYR A 73 -0.35 11.55 -2.36
CA TYR A 73 -1.57 10.75 -2.36
C TYR A 73 -1.91 10.35 -0.93
N SER A 74 -3.19 10.44 -0.59
CA SER A 74 -3.75 9.89 0.64
C SER A 74 -4.81 8.86 0.29
N VAL A 75 -4.69 7.63 0.81
CA VAL A 75 -5.53 6.48 0.47
C VAL A 75 -5.84 5.60 1.67
N SER A 76 -6.82 4.70 1.52
CA SER A 76 -6.99 3.56 2.43
C SER A 76 -6.11 2.39 1.99
N LEU A 77 -5.23 1.91 2.88
CA LEU A 77 -4.50 0.65 2.73
C LEU A 77 -5.47 -0.52 2.56
N ARG A 78 -6.53 -0.59 3.36
CA ARG A 78 -7.53 -1.67 3.29
C ARG A 78 -8.20 -1.70 1.91
N GLN A 79 -8.56 -0.53 1.38
CA GLN A 79 -9.16 -0.46 0.04
C GLN A 79 -8.17 -0.85 -1.05
N GLN A 80 -6.88 -0.48 -0.93
CA GLN A 80 -5.86 -0.91 -1.89
C GLN A 80 -5.70 -2.44 -1.92
N LEU A 81 -5.76 -3.10 -0.77
CA LEU A 81 -5.62 -4.55 -0.65
C LEU A 81 -6.83 -5.34 -1.17
N GLN A 82 -8.02 -4.72 -1.20
CA GLN A 82 -9.24 -5.33 -1.76
C GLN A 82 -9.32 -5.21 -3.29
N ASP A 83 -8.56 -4.29 -3.88
CA ASP A 83 -8.49 -4.10 -5.33
C ASP A 83 -7.39 -4.97 -5.95
N VAL A 84 -7.70 -5.68 -7.03
CA VAL A 84 -6.74 -6.53 -7.75
C VAL A 84 -5.90 -5.77 -8.80
N GLY A 85 -6.23 -4.50 -9.07
CA GLY A 85 -5.56 -3.66 -10.05
C GLY A 85 -4.17 -3.20 -9.62
N LYS A 86 -3.43 -2.61 -10.56
CA LYS A 86 -2.11 -1.99 -10.29
C LYS A 86 -2.18 -0.47 -10.09
N LYS A 87 -3.36 0.12 -10.32
CA LYS A 87 -3.59 1.56 -10.17
C LYS A 87 -4.03 1.85 -8.74
N ILE A 88 -3.71 3.05 -8.28
CA ILE A 88 -4.21 3.57 -7.01
C ILE A 88 -5.73 3.77 -7.09
N VAL A 89 -6.45 3.44 -6.01
CA VAL A 89 -7.92 3.61 -5.93
C VAL A 89 -8.30 4.48 -4.73
N GLY A 90 -9.42 5.20 -4.80
CA GLY A 90 -9.97 5.95 -3.65
C GLY A 90 -9.02 7.02 -3.08
N ALA A 91 -8.21 7.66 -3.91
CA ALA A 91 -7.17 8.58 -3.46
C ALA A 91 -7.62 10.04 -3.41
N HIS A 92 -7.20 10.75 -2.36
CA HIS A 92 -7.05 12.20 -2.38
C HIS A 92 -5.67 12.57 -2.93
N HIS A 93 -5.62 13.50 -3.88
CA HIS A 93 -4.40 13.92 -4.56
C HIS A 93 -4.14 15.40 -4.27
N TYR A 94 -3.07 15.68 -3.55
CA TYR A 94 -2.60 17.02 -3.19
C TYR A 94 -1.46 17.46 -4.12
N ASN A 95 -1.32 18.78 -4.32
CA ASN A 95 -0.33 19.40 -5.20
C ASN A 95 -0.44 18.97 -6.66
N LYS A 96 -1.68 18.81 -7.14
CA LYS A 96 -2.00 18.49 -8.54
C LYS A 96 -2.09 19.78 -9.36
N ASP A 97 -0.99 20.51 -9.44
CA ASP A 97 -0.87 21.73 -10.26
C ASP A 97 -0.11 21.46 -11.57
#